data_AF-A0A523C7Q3-F1
#
_entry.id   AF-A0A523C7Q3-F1
#
_cell.length_a   1.000
_cell.length_b   1.000
_cell.length_c   1.000
_cell.angle_alpha   90.00
_cell.angle_beta   90.00
_cell.angle_gamma   90.00
#
_symmetry.space_group_name_H-M   'P 1'
#
loop_
_entity.id
_entity.type
_entity.pdbx_description
1 polymer ?
#
loop_
_entity_poly.entity_id
_entity_poly.type
_entity_poly.pdbx_seq_one_letter_code
_entity_poly.pdbx_strand_id
1 'polypeptide(L)'
;MLGDTFRLADVVARLGGDEFVILCTDNSALGNQETILSRLSENIDKANRLTTRQYRLSLSVGVGRYEHQAPCSIDELLHRADQAMYKNKEDKKARRQDGYKQ
;
A
#
# COMPACT_ATOMS: atom_id res chain seq x y z
N MET A 1 -1.32 -5.68 -12.89
CA MET A 1 -1.42 -5.79 -11.41
C MET A 1 -1.58 -4.42 -10.74
N LEU A 2 -0.57 -3.55 -10.72
CA LEU A 2 -0.75 -2.17 -10.23
C LEU A 2 -1.63 -1.34 -11.19
N GLY A 3 -1.40 -1.44 -12.50
CA GLY A 3 -2.19 -0.74 -13.52
C GLY A 3 -3.69 -1.12 -13.58
N ASP A 4 -4.07 -2.29 -13.04
CA ASP A 4 -5.48 -2.74 -12.96
C ASP A 4 -6.13 -2.39 -11.60
N THR A 5 -5.31 -1.96 -10.63
CA THR A 5 -5.74 -1.63 -9.26
C THR A 5 -6.12 -0.15 -9.14
N PHE A 6 -5.48 0.71 -9.92
CA PHE A 6 -5.66 2.16 -9.83
C PHE A 6 -6.41 2.69 -11.05
N ARG A 7 -7.12 3.79 -10.86
CA ARG A 7 -7.87 4.44 -11.95
C ARG A 7 -6.89 5.18 -12.86
N LEU A 8 -7.37 5.53 -14.05
CA LEU A 8 -6.63 6.34 -15.02
C LEU A 8 -6.25 7.74 -14.47
N ALA A 9 -6.98 8.23 -13.46
CA ALA A 9 -6.72 9.50 -12.78
C ALA A 9 -5.69 9.39 -11.64
N ASP A 10 -5.33 8.18 -11.20
CA ASP A 10 -4.35 7.98 -10.13
C ASP A 10 -2.94 7.94 -10.72
N VAL A 11 -2.00 8.66 -10.10
CA VAL A 11 -0.60 8.67 -10.56
C VAL A 11 0.15 7.56 -9.83
N VAL A 12 0.60 6.57 -10.58
CA VAL A 12 1.47 5.48 -10.07
C VAL A 12 2.91 5.78 -10.44
N ALA A 13 3.76 5.91 -9.43
CA ALA A 13 5.20 6.14 -9.59
C ALA A 13 6.01 5.00 -8.93
N ARG A 14 7.14 4.65 -9.53
CA ARG A 14 8.13 3.75 -8.93
C ARG A 14 9.29 4.60 -8.41
N LEU A 15 9.57 4.51 -7.11
CA LEU A 15 10.65 5.27 -6.48
C LEU A 15 12.02 4.57 -6.68
N GLY A 16 12.02 3.24 -6.65
CA GLY A 16 13.23 2.43 -6.80
C GLY A 16 12.94 0.98 -6.38
N GLY A 17 13.73 0.01 -6.84
CA GLY A 17 13.57 -1.39 -6.41
C GLY A 17 12.13 -1.89 -6.54
N ASP A 18 11.55 -2.35 -5.44
CA ASP A 18 10.16 -2.79 -5.30
C ASP A 18 9.24 -1.74 -4.62
N GLU A 19 9.69 -0.49 -4.51
CA GLU A 19 8.97 0.61 -3.88
C GLU A 19 8.14 1.42 -4.89
N PHE A 20 6.86 1.59 -4.56
CA PHE A 20 5.89 2.28 -5.38
C PHE A 20 5.12 3.29 -4.53
N VAL A 21 4.78 4.42 -5.14
CA VAL A 21 3.90 5.45 -4.58
C VAL A 21 2.71 5.62 -5.51
N ILE A 22 1.52 5.73 -4.92
CA ILE A 22 0.31 6.07 -5.65
C ILE A 22 -0.27 7.36 -5.08
N LEU A 23 -0.41 8.37 -5.93
CA LEU A 23 -1.14 9.59 -5.60
C LEU A 23 -2.59 9.45 -6.09
N CYS A 24 -3.51 9.43 -5.13
CA CYS A 24 -4.95 9.37 -5.39
C CYS A 24 -5.54 10.77 -5.18
N THR A 25 -6.13 11.35 -6.22
CA THR A 25 -6.66 12.72 -6.18
C THR A 25 -8.17 12.81 -5.96
N ASP A 26 -8.87 11.66 -5.95
CA ASP A 26 -10.32 11.59 -5.82
C ASP A 26 -10.75 11.05 -4.45
N ASN A 27 -11.66 11.76 -3.78
CA ASN A 27 -12.28 11.36 -2.51
C ASN A 27 -13.58 10.53 -2.70
N SER A 28 -13.92 10.13 -3.92
CA SER A 28 -15.06 9.23 -4.17
C SER A 28 -14.88 7.87 -3.46
N ALA A 29 -15.97 7.10 -3.34
CA ALA A 29 -15.96 5.79 -2.66
C ALA A 29 -14.87 4.84 -3.16
N LEU A 30 -14.44 4.96 -4.41
CA LEU A 30 -13.39 4.13 -5.02
C LEU A 30 -11.97 4.69 -4.83
N GLY A 31 -11.82 5.96 -4.46
CA GLY A 31 -10.57 6.59 -4.04
C GLY A 31 -10.38 6.57 -2.52
N ASN A 32 -11.35 6.05 -1.77
CA ASN A 32 -11.21 5.85 -0.33
C ASN A 32 -10.07 4.84 -0.04
N GLN A 33 -9.27 5.18 0.97
CA GLN A 33 -8.17 4.38 1.49
C GLN A 33 -8.55 2.91 1.69
N GLU A 34 -9.67 2.63 2.36
CA GLU A 34 -10.07 1.25 2.66
C GLU A 34 -10.34 0.42 1.40
N THR A 35 -11.00 1.02 0.41
CA THR A 35 -11.32 0.35 -0.86
C THR A 35 -10.06 0.05 -1.66
N ILE A 36 -9.11 1.00 -1.70
CA ILE A 36 -7.82 0.81 -2.36
C ILE A 36 -7.04 -0.33 -1.68
N LEU A 37 -6.98 -0.33 -0.35
CA LEU A 37 -6.27 -1.35 0.42
C LEU A 37 -6.90 -2.74 0.24
N SER A 38 -8.24 -2.84 0.20
CA SER A 38 -8.95 -4.11 -0.06
C SER A 38 -8.59 -4.66 -1.44
N ARG A 39 -8.71 -3.84 -2.49
CA ARG A 39 -8.38 -4.25 -3.87
C ARG A 39 -6.93 -4.69 -4.01
N LEU A 40 -6.01 -3.98 -3.36
CA LEU A 40 -4.59 -4.34 -3.36
C LEU A 40 -4.36 -5.70 -2.69
N SER A 41 -5.01 -5.95 -1.54
CA SER A 41 -4.92 -7.24 -0.83
C SER A 41 -5.48 -8.38 -1.69
N GLU A 42 -6.68 -8.22 -2.25
CA GLU A 42 -7.33 -9.21 -3.11
C GLU A 42 -6.48 -9.56 -4.32
N ASN A 43 -5.83 -8.57 -4.94
CA ASN A 43 -4.95 -8.77 -6.07
C ASN A 43 -3.70 -9.56 -5.67
N ILE A 44 -3.06 -9.23 -4.54
CA ILE A 44 -1.91 -10.00 -4.03
C ILE A 44 -2.31 -11.44 -3.71
N ASP A 45 -3.45 -11.64 -3.07
CA ASP A 45 -3.95 -12.98 -2.77
C ASP A 45 -4.24 -13.78 -4.05
N LYS A 46 -4.80 -13.13 -5.08
CA LYS A 46 -5.01 -13.74 -6.39
C LYS A 46 -3.69 -14.14 -7.03
N ALA A 47 -2.65 -13.29 -7.02
CA ALA A 47 -1.33 -13.68 -7.54
C ALA A 47 -0.71 -14.82 -6.74
N ASN A 48 -0.84 -14.81 -5.42
CA ASN A 48 -0.36 -15.88 -4.55
C ASN A 48 -1.09 -17.21 -4.79
N ARG A 49 -2.35 -17.19 -5.23
CA ARG A 49 -3.09 -18.40 -5.62
C ARG A 49 -2.71 -18.91 -7.01
N LEU A 50 -2.43 -18.00 -7.94
CA LEU A 50 -2.12 -18.34 -9.33
C LEU A 50 -0.65 -18.70 -9.55
N THR A 51 0.24 -18.39 -8.61
CA THR A 51 1.66 -18.70 -8.71
C THR A 51 1.93 -20.16 -8.33
N THR A 52 2.73 -20.85 -9.14
CA THR A 52 3.31 -22.16 -8.80
C THR A 52 4.61 -22.02 -8.01
N ARG A 53 5.03 -20.80 -7.69
CA ARG A 53 6.28 -20.51 -6.99
C ARG A 53 6.16 -20.85 -5.51
N GLN A 54 7.26 -21.31 -4.91
CA GLN A 54 7.33 -21.72 -3.50
C GLN A 54 7.28 -20.57 -2.48
N TYR A 55 7.10 -19.32 -2.94
CA TYR A 55 7.06 -18.14 -2.07
C TYR A 55 5.75 -17.36 -2.23
N ARG A 56 5.30 -16.76 -1.13
CA ARG A 56 4.14 -15.87 -1.10
C ARG A 56 4.60 -14.41 -1.13
N LEU A 57 4.02 -13.63 -2.02
CA LEU A 57 4.15 -12.18 -2.05
C LEU A 57 3.42 -11.56 -0.87
N SER A 58 4.04 -10.54 -0.27
CA SER A 58 3.41 -9.70 0.73
C SER A 58 3.84 -8.26 0.50
N LEU A 59 2.92 -7.31 0.64
CA LEU A 59 3.22 -5.88 0.57
C LEU A 59 3.15 -5.26 1.94
N SER A 60 3.98 -4.25 2.21
CA SER A 60 3.79 -3.30 3.31
C SER A 60 3.25 -2.01 2.72
N VAL A 61 2.21 -1.44 3.34
CA VAL A 61 1.52 -0.27 2.79
C VAL A 61 1.32 0.75 3.90
N GLY A 62 1.58 2.01 3.58
CA GLY A 62 1.30 3.17 4.42
C GLY A 62 0.56 4.21 3.60
N VAL A 63 -0.29 4.98 4.27
CA VAL A 63 -1.16 5.95 3.61
C VAL A 63 -1.02 7.29 4.32
N GLY A 64 -0.70 8.32 3.55
CA GLY A 64 -0.75 9.72 3.98
C GLY A 64 -1.98 10.39 3.40
N ARG A 65 -2.71 11.14 4.22
CA ARG A 65 -3.88 11.91 3.78
C ARG A 65 -3.57 13.41 3.78
N TYR A 66 -3.89 14.07 2.68
CA TYR A 66 -3.90 15.52 2.62
C TYR A 66 -5.25 16.05 3.12
N GLU A 67 -5.22 16.99 4.05
CA GLU A 67 -6.41 17.63 4.59
C GLU A 67 -6.40 19.12 4.24
N HIS A 68 -7.47 19.61 3.62
CA HIS A 68 -7.54 21.01 3.20
C HIS A 68 -7.49 21.99 4.38
N GLN A 69 -7.95 21.57 5.57
CA GLN A 69 -7.95 22.37 6.80
C GLN A 69 -6.59 22.36 7.51
N ALA A 70 -5.68 21.45 7.13
CA ALA A 70 -4.34 21.32 7.69
C ALA A 70 -3.34 21.06 6.55
N PRO A 71 -3.08 22.08 5.72
CA PRO A 71 -2.22 21.93 4.55
C PRO A 71 -0.80 21.50 4.97
N CYS A 72 -0.20 20.65 4.16
CA CYS A 72 1.18 20.21 4.30
C CYS A 72 1.85 20.15 2.94
N SER A 73 3.17 20.18 2.93
CA SER A 73 3.98 19.94 1.74
C SER A 73 3.84 18.49 1.25
N ILE A 74 4.19 18.26 -0.02
CA ILE A 74 4.21 16.91 -0.59
C ILE A 74 5.24 16.02 0.13
N ASP A 75 6.38 16.59 0.54
CA ASP A 75 7.41 15.88 1.29
C ASP A 75 6.89 15.41 2.65
N GLU A 76 6.15 16.26 3.38
CA GLU A 76 5.52 15.87 4.65
C GLU A 76 4.45 14.79 4.45
N LEU A 77 3.65 14.88 3.38
CA LEU A 77 2.64 13.88 3.06
C LEU A 77 3.28 12.50 2.75
N LEU A 78 4.34 12.51 1.95
CA LEU A 78 5.13 11.31 1.64
C LEU A 78 5.78 10.74 2.90
N HIS A 79 6.35 11.60 3.75
CA HIS A 79 6.96 11.18 4.99
C HIS A 79 5.96 10.49 5.94
N ARG A 80 4.73 11.03 6.05
CA ARG A 80 3.65 10.39 6.82
C ARG A 80 3.28 9.01 6.26
N ALA A 81 3.18 8.90 4.93
CA ALA A 81 2.88 7.62 4.27
C ALA A 81 4.01 6.59 4.51
N ASP A 82 5.27 7.01 4.41
CA ASP A 82 6.43 6.16 4.66
C ASP A 82 6.50 5.67 6.11
N GLN A 83 6.31 6.56 7.09
CA GLN A 83 6.25 6.18 8.50
C GLN A 83 5.16 5.14 8.77
N ALA A 84 3.97 5.33 8.20
CA ALA A 84 2.87 4.36 8.31
C ALA A 84 3.21 3.01 7.67
N MET A 85 3.91 3.02 6.53
CA MET A 85 4.37 1.81 5.84
C MET A 85 5.42 1.08 6.67
N TYR A 86 6.36 1.81 7.25
CA TYR A 86 7.41 1.25 8.10
C TYR A 86 6.80 0.57 9.32
N LYS A 87 5.85 1.23 10.01
CA LYS A 87 5.09 0.62 11.11
C LYS A 87 4.37 -0.66 10.68
N ASN A 88 3.71 -0.63 9.52
CA ASN A 88 3.06 -1.82 8.97
C ASN A 88 4.04 -2.98 8.68
N LYS A 89 5.26 -2.66 8.26
CA LYS A 89 6.34 -3.63 8.03
C LYS A 89 6.84 -4.24 9.34
N GLU A 90 6.97 -3.44 10.40
CA GLU A 90 7.36 -3.93 11.73
C GLU A 90 6.28 -4.83 12.34
N ASP A 91 5.01 -4.41 12.30
CA ASP A 91 3.89 -5.22 12.80
C ASP A 91 3.82 -6.59 12.10
N LYS A 92 4.08 -6.62 10.78
CA LYS A 92 4.12 -7.88 10.01
C LYS A 92 5.31 -8.76 10.37
N LYS A 93 6.48 -8.16 10.67
CA LYS A 93 7.64 -8.91 11.13
C LYS A 93 7.39 -9.52 12.51
N ALA A 94 6.79 -8.78 13.44
CA ALA A 94 6.43 -9.28 14.76
C ALA A 94 5.46 -10.48 14.66
N ARG A 95 4.37 -10.36 13.90
CA ARG A 95 3.40 -11.46 13.70
C ARG A 95 4.00 -12.71 13.06
N ARG A 96 5.03 -12.56 12.20
CA ARG A 96 5.74 -13.70 11.61
C ARG A 96 6.65 -14.41 12.62
N GLN A 97 7.21 -13.68 13.59
CA GLN A 97 8.05 -14.26 14.64
C GLN A 97 7.21 -15.00 15.69
N ASP A 98 6.00 -14.52 15.99
CA ASP A 98 5.08 -15.19 16.92
C ASP A 98 4.57 -16.53 16.37
N GLY A 99 4.36 -16.62 15.05
CA GLY A 99 3.94 -17.87 14.39
C GLY A 99 5.00 -18.98 14.34
N TYR A 100 6.24 -18.71 14.75
CA TYR A 100 7.32 -19.72 14.83
C TYR A 100 7.50 -20.29 16.25
N LYS A 101 6.75 -19.77 17.23
CA LYS A 101 6.80 -20.19 18.65
C LYS A 101 5.64 -21.11 19.08
N GLN A 102 4.88 -21.67 18.12
CA GLN A 102 3.86 -22.69 18.37
C GLN A 102 4.19 -23.98 17.63
#